data_AF-A0A932MBK8-F1
#
_entry.id   AF-A0A932MBK8-F1
#
_cell.length_a   1.000
_cell.length_b   1.000
_cell.length_c   1.000
_cell.angle_alpha   90.00
_cell.angle_beta   90.00
_cell.angle_gamma   90.00
#
_symmetry.space_group_name_H-M   'P 1'
#
loop_
_entity.id
_entity.type
_entity.pdbx_description
1 polymer ?
#
loop_
_entity_poly.entity_id
_entity_poly.type
_entity_poly.pdbx_seq_one_letter_code
_entity_poly.pdbx_strand_id
1 'polypeptide(L)'
;RRGMGHSRIFEVMFPGDPCRAYLVRTNTLAENVLVTAHVLGHADFARNNQLFARFEEMAGTHIVEHAAAQSHRIEAAVTEYGQERVEALLDAALALEAHVDPDKELHRPPYAARPEAAGQATAEDPFRKRFRELPGEGAAPAQPKATQRAPVPPNPEYDLLWFIAHYGPELEDWERDVFLAVREESFYFYPVFACHIMNEGWATYWHARLLREADFLPQTLYLDAIKAHSDVVRPFAAEQQTALAVNSYHLGFSMWEHIVERHGIEKARAICREEDDFGFIRNYLDGELAEKLGLFVYEARQDGEIKITGRDIHAVREAILAPKFNYGAPRICVSELRHDGTLVRGAAHEIRVDRND
;
A
#
# COMPACT_ATOMS: atom_id res chain seq x y z
N ARG A 1 -13.33 -9.44 -20.36
CA ARG A 1 -12.27 -10.15 -21.13
C ARG A 1 -11.13 -9.18 -21.45
N ARG A 2 -10.12 -9.12 -20.58
CA ARG A 2 -8.78 -8.58 -20.84
C ARG A 2 -7.84 -9.60 -20.22
N GLY A 3 -7.11 -10.34 -21.05
CA GLY A 3 -6.15 -11.34 -20.59
C GLY A 3 -4.86 -10.63 -20.22
N MET A 4 -4.58 -10.53 -18.93
CA MET A 4 -3.20 -10.40 -18.44
C MET A 4 -2.51 -11.75 -18.63
N GLY A 5 -1.26 -11.76 -19.08
CA GLY A 5 -0.55 -12.97 -19.49
C GLY A 5 -0.56 -14.06 -18.41
N HIS A 6 -1.00 -15.26 -18.79
CA HIS A 6 -0.83 -16.58 -18.14
C HIS A 6 -0.67 -16.71 -16.60
N SER A 7 -1.12 -15.78 -15.77
CA SER A 7 -1.22 -15.96 -14.32
C SER A 7 -2.50 -16.74 -14.02
N ARG A 8 -2.42 -18.07 -13.97
CA ARG A 8 -3.52 -18.87 -13.44
C ARG A 8 -3.56 -18.65 -11.94
N ILE A 9 -4.66 -18.10 -11.44
CA ILE A 9 -4.91 -18.00 -10.00
C ILE A 9 -5.18 -19.41 -9.50
N PHE A 10 -4.37 -19.89 -8.57
CA PHE A 10 -4.53 -21.22 -7.97
C PHE A 10 -5.30 -21.16 -6.64
N GLU A 11 -5.19 -20.04 -5.93
CA GLU A 11 -5.84 -19.78 -4.64
C GLU A 11 -6.15 -18.30 -4.43
N VAL A 12 -7.02 -18.06 -3.46
CA VAL A 12 -7.14 -16.78 -2.76
C VAL A 12 -6.95 -17.05 -1.28
N MET A 13 -5.99 -16.39 -0.65
CA MET A 13 -5.69 -16.51 0.77
C MET A 13 -6.01 -15.18 1.47
N PHE A 14 -6.77 -15.26 2.56
CA PHE A 14 -7.02 -14.14 3.45
C PHE A 14 -6.26 -14.36 4.77
N PRO A 15 -5.22 -13.55 5.04
CA PRO A 15 -4.53 -13.51 6.32
C PRO A 15 -5.52 -13.24 7.47
N GLY A 16 -5.34 -13.88 8.61
CA GLY A 16 -6.25 -13.68 9.75
C GLY A 16 -6.20 -14.83 10.73
N ASP A 17 -7.13 -14.81 11.70
CA ASP A 17 -7.24 -15.85 12.74
C ASP A 17 -8.71 -16.36 12.82
N PRO A 18 -9.04 -17.50 12.19
CA PRO A 18 -8.15 -18.39 11.44
C PRO A 18 -7.82 -17.85 10.04
N CYS A 19 -6.61 -18.15 9.56
CA CYS A 19 -6.20 -17.91 8.17
C CYS A 19 -7.05 -18.79 7.23
N ARG A 20 -7.64 -18.18 6.19
CA ARG A 20 -8.55 -18.88 5.26
C ARG A 20 -7.96 -18.90 3.85
N ALA A 21 -7.95 -20.07 3.23
CA ALA A 21 -7.56 -20.23 1.83
C ALA A 21 -8.65 -20.91 1.02
N TYR A 22 -8.97 -20.34 -0.13
CA TYR A 22 -9.95 -20.84 -1.09
C TYR A 22 -9.23 -21.31 -2.34
N LEU A 23 -9.29 -22.62 -2.61
CA LEU A 23 -8.61 -23.23 -3.76
C LEU A 23 -9.55 -23.25 -4.97
N VAL A 24 -9.00 -22.99 -6.14
CA VAL A 24 -9.80 -22.97 -7.38
C VAL A 24 -10.25 -24.39 -7.73
N ARG A 25 -11.56 -24.57 -7.99
CA ARG A 25 -12.19 -25.89 -8.25
C ARG A 25 -11.58 -26.65 -9.44
N THR A 26 -10.98 -25.95 -10.40
CA THR A 26 -10.36 -26.56 -11.60
C THR A 26 -8.93 -27.03 -11.36
N ASN A 27 -8.37 -26.83 -10.17
CA ASN A 27 -7.05 -27.33 -9.82
C ASN A 27 -7.03 -28.86 -9.83
N THR A 28 -5.97 -29.42 -10.41
CA THR A 28 -5.62 -30.83 -10.28
C THR A 28 -5.19 -31.14 -8.85
N LEU A 29 -5.14 -32.43 -8.50
CA LEU A 29 -4.64 -32.85 -7.19
C LEU A 29 -3.19 -32.39 -6.96
N ALA A 30 -2.33 -32.48 -7.98
CA ALA A 30 -0.94 -32.03 -7.91
C ALA A 30 -0.84 -30.52 -7.65
N GLU A 31 -1.64 -29.72 -8.34
CA GLU A 31 -1.74 -28.27 -8.10
C GLU A 31 -2.22 -28.00 -6.67
N ASN A 32 -3.25 -28.69 -6.17
CA ASN A 32 -3.73 -28.50 -4.79
C ASN A 32 -2.70 -28.91 -3.73
N VAL A 33 -1.86 -29.92 -3.99
CA VAL A 33 -0.76 -30.30 -3.08
C VAL A 33 0.27 -29.16 -2.99
N LEU A 34 0.70 -28.61 -4.13
CA LEU A 34 1.60 -27.45 -4.17
C LEU A 34 0.99 -26.24 -3.46
N VAL A 35 -0.26 -25.90 -3.80
CA VAL A 35 -1.00 -24.75 -3.23
C VAL A 35 -1.16 -24.90 -1.72
N THR A 36 -1.46 -26.10 -1.22
CA THR A 36 -1.58 -26.33 0.22
C THR A 36 -0.26 -26.04 0.93
N ALA A 37 0.86 -26.52 0.38
CA ALA A 37 2.18 -26.23 0.94
C ALA A 37 2.55 -24.74 0.85
N HIS A 38 2.12 -24.05 -0.21
CA HIS A 38 2.33 -22.63 -0.41
C HIS A 38 1.55 -21.77 0.59
N VAL A 39 0.26 -22.07 0.76
CA VAL A 39 -0.62 -21.40 1.74
C VAL A 39 -0.07 -21.52 3.16
N LEU A 40 0.52 -22.66 3.53
CA LEU A 40 1.17 -22.82 4.84
C LEU A 40 2.34 -21.83 5.02
N GLY A 41 3.12 -21.60 3.97
CA GLY A 41 4.19 -20.62 4.00
C GLY A 41 3.68 -19.18 4.11
N HIS A 42 2.60 -18.83 3.40
CA HIS A 42 1.97 -17.53 3.60
C HIS A 42 1.38 -17.35 5.00
N ALA A 43 0.74 -18.38 5.55
CA ALA A 43 0.19 -18.34 6.90
C ALA A 43 1.31 -18.17 7.94
N ASP A 44 2.46 -18.81 7.74
CA ASP A 44 3.65 -18.60 8.57
C ASP A 44 4.19 -17.16 8.43
N PHE A 45 4.26 -16.62 7.21
CA PHE A 45 4.70 -15.24 6.98
C PHE A 45 3.80 -14.23 7.69
N ALA A 46 2.49 -14.29 7.42
CA ALA A 46 1.51 -13.36 7.95
C ALA A 46 1.49 -13.36 9.49
N ARG A 47 1.55 -14.55 10.10
CA ARG A 47 1.53 -14.69 11.56
C ARG A 47 2.78 -14.10 12.25
N ASN A 48 3.93 -14.12 11.57
CA ASN A 48 5.21 -13.79 12.20
C ASN A 48 5.76 -12.41 11.79
N ASN A 49 5.18 -11.72 10.82
CA ASN A 49 5.62 -10.41 10.35
C ASN A 49 5.00 -9.26 11.17
N GLN A 50 5.81 -8.31 11.61
CA GLN A 50 5.37 -7.19 12.45
C GLN A 50 4.44 -6.23 11.72
N LEU A 51 4.59 -6.06 10.40
CA LEU A 51 3.69 -5.21 9.61
C LEU A 51 2.30 -5.82 9.56
N PHE A 52 2.20 -7.13 9.31
CA PHE A 52 0.92 -7.85 9.38
C PHE A 52 0.28 -7.70 10.76
N ALA A 53 1.03 -7.98 11.84
CA ALA A 53 0.51 -7.85 13.20
C ALA A 53 -0.02 -6.44 13.52
N ARG A 54 0.71 -5.39 13.11
CA ARG A 54 0.31 -3.99 13.30
C ARG A 54 -1.00 -3.68 12.57
N PHE A 55 -1.14 -4.10 11.31
CA PHE A 55 -2.33 -3.81 10.52
C PHE A 55 -3.53 -4.68 10.91
N GLU A 56 -3.31 -5.92 11.34
CA GLU A 56 -4.35 -6.78 11.92
C GLU A 56 -4.89 -6.21 13.25
N GLU A 57 -4.05 -5.60 14.08
CA GLU A 57 -4.50 -4.90 15.29
C GLU A 57 -5.41 -3.69 14.95
N MET A 58 -5.17 -3.05 13.81
CA MET A 58 -5.89 -1.85 13.39
C MET A 58 -7.18 -2.15 12.63
N ALA A 59 -7.13 -3.02 11.62
CA ALA A 59 -8.23 -3.33 10.70
C ALA A 59 -8.95 -4.66 11.02
N GLY A 60 -8.43 -5.42 11.98
CA GLY A 60 -8.96 -6.72 12.36
C GLY A 60 -8.43 -7.88 11.49
N THR A 61 -8.83 -9.09 11.87
CA THR A 61 -8.40 -10.37 11.26
C THR A 61 -9.53 -11.09 10.52
N HIS A 62 -10.71 -10.47 10.43
CA HIS A 62 -11.96 -11.09 9.95
C HIS A 62 -12.50 -10.42 8.69
N ILE A 63 -11.64 -10.25 7.67
CA ILE A 63 -12.01 -9.52 6.45
C ILE A 63 -13.21 -10.10 5.73
N VAL A 64 -13.41 -11.43 5.78
CA VAL A 64 -14.53 -12.08 5.06
C VAL A 64 -15.85 -11.68 5.70
N GLU A 65 -15.91 -11.66 7.03
CA GLU A 65 -17.07 -11.17 7.78
C GLU A 65 -17.29 -9.67 7.56
N HIS A 66 -16.22 -8.87 7.55
CA HIS A 66 -16.30 -7.44 7.30
C HIS A 66 -16.83 -7.15 5.88
N ALA A 67 -16.26 -7.80 4.86
CA ALA A 67 -16.69 -7.66 3.47
C ALA A 67 -18.16 -8.09 3.27
N ALA A 68 -18.61 -9.16 3.94
CA ALA A 68 -20.01 -9.57 3.91
C ALA A 68 -20.93 -8.50 4.55
N ALA A 69 -20.53 -7.94 5.68
CA ALA A 69 -21.28 -6.86 6.33
C ALA A 69 -21.33 -5.59 5.46
N GLN A 70 -20.22 -5.22 4.80
CA GLN A 70 -20.18 -4.09 3.87
C GLN A 70 -21.05 -4.34 2.64
N SER A 71 -21.05 -5.55 2.08
CA SER A 71 -21.94 -5.91 0.96
C SER A 71 -23.41 -5.68 1.31
N HIS A 72 -23.85 -6.09 2.50
CA HIS A 72 -25.23 -5.85 2.93
C HIS A 72 -25.55 -4.36 3.13
N ARG A 73 -24.59 -3.55 3.60
CA ARG A 73 -24.76 -2.09 3.69
C ARG A 73 -24.88 -1.45 2.31
N ILE A 74 -24.05 -1.88 1.35
CA ILE A 74 -24.11 -1.41 -0.04
C ILE A 74 -25.45 -1.80 -0.67
N GLU A 75 -25.93 -3.04 -0.48
CA GLU A 75 -27.25 -3.48 -0.96
C GLU A 75 -28.40 -2.64 -0.39
N ALA A 76 -28.34 -2.32 0.91
CA ALA A 76 -29.30 -1.44 1.56
C ALA A 76 -29.26 -0.02 0.96
N ALA A 77 -28.05 0.54 0.78
CA ALA A 77 -27.86 1.85 0.16
C ALA A 77 -28.35 1.87 -1.30
N VAL A 78 -28.11 0.81 -2.08
CA VAL A 78 -28.62 0.68 -3.46
C VAL A 78 -30.15 0.70 -3.47
N THR A 79 -30.78 0.05 -2.50
CA THR A 79 -32.25 0.01 -2.38
C THR A 79 -32.83 1.38 -2.00
N GLU A 80 -32.14 2.13 -1.14
CA GLU A 80 -32.62 3.41 -0.62
C GLU A 80 -32.28 4.61 -1.54
N TYR A 81 -31.06 4.67 -2.06
CA TYR A 81 -30.51 5.83 -2.79
C TYR A 81 -30.36 5.60 -4.29
N GLY A 82 -30.58 4.37 -4.76
CA GLY A 82 -30.48 3.98 -6.17
C GLY A 82 -29.08 3.55 -6.59
N GLN A 83 -29.02 2.60 -7.53
CA GLN A 83 -27.78 1.95 -7.97
C GLN A 83 -26.75 2.93 -8.54
N GLU A 84 -27.14 3.80 -9.48
CA GLU A 84 -26.20 4.71 -10.17
C GLU A 84 -25.47 5.64 -9.19
N ARG A 85 -26.17 6.13 -8.16
CA ARG A 85 -25.60 7.02 -7.15
C ARG A 85 -24.57 6.29 -6.29
N VAL A 86 -24.91 5.09 -5.83
CA VAL A 86 -24.02 4.27 -4.98
C VAL A 86 -22.78 3.83 -5.76
N GLU A 87 -22.94 3.39 -7.01
CA GLU A 87 -21.81 3.01 -7.87
C GLU A 87 -20.89 4.19 -8.14
N ALA A 88 -21.42 5.37 -8.46
CA ALA A 88 -20.59 6.55 -8.70
C ALA A 88 -19.77 6.97 -7.47
N LEU A 89 -20.35 6.86 -6.27
CA LEU A 89 -19.64 7.10 -5.03
C LEU A 89 -18.57 6.05 -4.76
N LEU A 90 -18.90 4.76 -4.94
CA LEU A 90 -17.98 3.66 -4.71
C LEU A 90 -16.80 3.73 -5.68
N ASP A 91 -17.04 4.02 -6.96
CA ASP A 91 -16.00 4.24 -7.96
C ASP A 91 -15.07 5.41 -7.57
N ALA A 92 -15.63 6.50 -7.04
CA ALA A 92 -14.84 7.63 -6.56
C ALA A 92 -13.99 7.27 -5.34
N ALA A 93 -14.52 6.49 -4.40
CA ALA A 93 -13.78 6.02 -3.24
C ALA A 93 -12.67 5.03 -3.64
N LEU A 94 -12.97 4.04 -4.49
CA LEU A 94 -11.99 3.06 -4.99
C LEU A 94 -10.89 3.72 -5.82
N ALA A 95 -11.19 4.79 -6.57
CA ALA A 95 -10.18 5.56 -7.28
C ALA A 95 -9.15 6.24 -6.35
N LEU A 96 -9.45 6.34 -5.05
CA LEU A 96 -8.60 6.94 -4.03
C LEU A 96 -7.98 5.91 -3.05
N GLU A 97 -8.18 4.60 -3.26
CA GLU A 97 -7.67 3.53 -2.38
C GLU A 97 -6.15 3.60 -2.19
N ALA A 98 -5.41 3.99 -3.23
CA ALA A 98 -3.96 4.15 -3.23
C ALA A 98 -3.46 5.40 -2.45
N HIS A 99 -4.38 6.24 -1.96
CA HIS A 99 -4.09 7.49 -1.27
C HIS A 99 -4.55 7.44 0.20
N VAL A 100 -4.31 6.31 0.85
CA VAL A 100 -4.35 6.16 2.30
C VAL A 100 -2.96 6.43 2.90
N ASP A 101 -2.91 6.88 4.15
CA ASP A 101 -1.65 7.08 4.87
C ASP A 101 -1.41 5.93 5.86
N PRO A 102 -0.57 4.94 5.53
CA PRO A 102 -0.29 3.77 6.39
C PRO A 102 0.46 4.12 7.67
N ASP A 103 1.04 5.32 7.76
CA ASP A 103 1.73 5.78 8.97
C ASP A 103 0.76 6.32 10.03
N LYS A 104 -0.53 6.42 9.72
CA LYS A 104 -1.57 6.96 10.59
C LYS A 104 -2.44 5.85 11.17
N GLU A 105 -3.05 6.12 12.33
CA GLU A 105 -4.02 5.21 12.92
C GLU A 105 -5.29 5.12 12.06
N LEU A 106 -5.88 3.92 11.99
CA LEU A 106 -7.13 3.68 11.30
C LEU A 106 -8.24 4.49 11.99
N HIS A 107 -8.34 4.39 13.31
CA HIS A 107 -9.28 5.19 14.10
C HIS A 107 -8.54 6.36 14.74
N ARG A 108 -8.62 7.53 14.10
CA ARG A 108 -8.02 8.77 14.63
C ARG A 108 -9.07 9.90 14.68
N PRO A 109 -9.01 10.77 15.70
CA PRO A 109 -9.95 11.89 15.81
C PRO A 109 -9.72 12.90 14.68
N PRO A 110 -10.75 13.68 14.30
CA PRO A 110 -10.59 14.86 13.46
C PRO A 110 -9.53 15.81 14.05
N TYR A 111 -8.98 16.69 13.21
CA TYR A 111 -8.05 17.71 13.62
C TYR A 111 -8.66 18.50 14.77
N ALA A 112 -7.91 18.57 15.86
CA ALA A 112 -8.29 19.43 16.95
C ALA A 112 -8.51 20.84 16.39
N ALA A 113 -9.67 21.42 16.66
CA ALA A 113 -9.85 22.85 16.48
C ALA A 113 -8.76 23.50 17.32
N ARG A 114 -7.71 24.03 16.66
CA ARG A 114 -6.66 24.76 17.37
C ARG A 114 -7.42 25.87 18.10
N PRO A 115 -7.39 25.93 19.45
CA PRO A 115 -7.99 27.05 20.14
C PRO A 115 -7.39 28.28 19.48
N GLU A 116 -8.26 29.21 19.05
CA GLU A 116 -7.85 30.49 18.48
C GLU A 116 -6.64 30.94 19.27
N ALA A 117 -5.46 31.00 18.63
CA ALA A 117 -4.25 31.37 19.34
C ALA A 117 -4.61 32.68 20.03
N ALA A 118 -4.76 32.65 21.37
CA ALA A 118 -5.33 33.75 22.13
C ALA A 118 -4.58 34.97 21.68
N GLY A 119 -5.26 35.83 20.91
CA GLY A 119 -4.63 36.63 19.86
C GLY A 119 -3.27 37.09 20.33
N GLN A 120 -2.19 36.58 19.72
CA GLN A 120 -0.86 37.13 19.99
C GLN A 120 -1.06 38.63 19.90
N ALA A 121 -0.97 39.29 21.05
CA ALA A 121 -1.20 40.72 21.15
C ALA A 121 -0.18 41.28 20.17
N THR A 122 -0.65 41.71 19.02
CA THR A 122 0.17 42.28 17.98
C THR A 122 0.81 43.44 18.69
N ALA A 123 2.11 43.34 18.99
CA ALA A 123 2.84 44.39 19.70
C ALA A 123 2.44 45.69 19.03
N GLU A 124 1.81 46.60 19.78
CA GLU A 124 1.16 47.77 19.20
C GLU A 124 2.19 48.50 18.33
N ASP A 125 1.93 48.53 17.03
CA ASP A 125 2.75 49.25 16.06
C ASP A 125 2.90 50.72 16.55
N PRO A 126 4.12 51.22 16.76
CA PRO A 126 4.37 52.60 17.21
C PRO A 126 3.66 53.64 16.35
N PHE A 127 3.45 53.33 15.06
CA PHE A 127 2.71 54.18 14.14
C PHE A 127 1.22 54.27 14.48
N ARG A 128 0.58 53.14 14.81
CA ARG A 128 -0.83 53.08 15.22
C ARG A 128 -1.10 53.76 16.55
N LYS A 129 -0.13 53.72 17.48
CA LYS A 129 -0.21 54.44 18.75
C LYS A 129 -0.17 55.96 18.54
N ARG A 130 0.76 56.45 17.72
CA ARG A 130 0.85 57.87 17.33
C ARG A 130 -0.39 58.37 16.59
N PHE A 131 -0.99 57.54 15.74
CA PHE A 131 -2.19 57.91 14.99
C PHE A 131 -3.41 58.08 15.91
N ARG A 132 -3.51 57.28 16.98
CA ARG A 132 -4.60 57.34 17.98
C ARG A 132 -4.51 58.55 18.91
N GLU A 133 -3.34 59.18 19.03
CA GLU A 133 -3.09 60.35 19.87
C GLU A 133 -3.34 61.69 19.15
N LEU A 134 -3.75 61.67 17.87
CA LEU A 134 -4.11 62.87 17.13
C LEU A 134 -5.48 63.42 17.58
N PRO A 135 -5.58 64.70 17.98
CA PRO A 135 -6.83 65.27 18.44
C PRO A 135 -7.78 65.51 17.26
N GLY A 136 -8.91 64.80 17.22
CA GLY A 136 -10.00 65.07 16.27
C GLY A 136 -10.68 63.83 15.68
N GLU A 137 -10.09 62.64 15.78
CA GLU A 137 -10.71 61.40 15.29
C GLU A 137 -11.18 60.55 16.47
N GLY A 138 -12.51 60.47 16.64
CA GLY A 138 -13.11 59.51 17.55
C GLY A 138 -12.70 58.09 17.15
N ALA A 139 -12.37 57.25 18.12
CA ALA A 139 -11.98 55.87 17.88
C ALA A 139 -13.01 55.19 16.97
N ALA A 140 -12.60 54.79 15.76
CA ALA A 140 -13.43 53.95 14.91
C ALA A 140 -13.84 52.71 15.71
N PRO A 141 -15.12 52.30 15.70
CA PRO A 141 -15.54 51.10 16.40
C PRO A 141 -14.65 49.94 15.94
N ALA A 142 -14.04 49.25 16.91
CA ALA A 142 -13.21 48.10 16.63
C ALA A 142 -14.05 47.12 15.81
N GLN A 143 -13.72 46.98 14.52
CA GLN A 143 -14.29 45.90 13.72
C GLN A 143 -13.93 44.60 14.45
N PRO A 144 -14.90 43.73 14.77
CA PRO A 144 -14.58 42.44 15.34
C PRO A 144 -13.57 41.79 14.40
N LYS A 145 -12.36 41.50 14.88
CA LYS A 145 -11.38 40.75 14.11
C LYS A 145 -12.08 39.46 13.73
N ALA A 146 -12.35 39.27 12.44
CA ALA A 146 -12.86 38.01 11.93
C ALA A 146 -11.92 36.93 12.48
N THR A 147 -12.48 36.02 13.27
CA THR A 147 -11.74 34.90 13.84
C THR A 147 -11.25 34.08 12.65
N GLN A 148 -9.97 34.22 12.33
CA GLN A 148 -9.35 33.46 11.24
C GLN A 148 -9.40 31.99 11.68
N ARG A 149 -10.38 31.25 11.16
CA ARG A 149 -10.45 29.81 11.31
C ARG A 149 -9.12 29.24 10.84
N ALA A 150 -8.54 28.35 11.65
CA ALA A 150 -7.31 27.68 11.27
C ALA A 150 -7.53 26.97 9.91
N PRO A 151 -6.51 26.97 9.03
CA PRO A 151 -6.61 26.26 7.77
C PRO A 151 -6.83 24.76 8.04
N VAL A 152 -7.69 24.15 7.23
CA VAL A 152 -7.95 22.71 7.23
C VAL A 152 -7.40 22.16 5.91
N PRO A 153 -6.53 21.15 5.90
CA PRO A 153 -5.86 20.55 7.06
C PRO A 153 -4.76 21.47 7.66
N PRO A 154 -4.34 21.27 8.92
CA PRO A 154 -3.29 22.06 9.55
C PRO A 154 -1.89 21.82 8.95
N ASN A 155 -1.68 20.64 8.35
CA ASN A 155 -0.53 20.25 7.55
C ASN A 155 -1.04 19.46 6.34
N PRO A 156 -0.26 19.31 5.26
CA PRO A 156 -0.68 18.52 4.10
C PRO A 156 -1.17 17.12 4.51
N GLU A 157 -2.39 16.77 4.11
CA GLU A 157 -3.01 15.48 4.43
C GLU A 157 -2.93 14.53 3.24
N TYR A 158 -2.36 13.34 3.46
CA TYR A 158 -2.17 12.33 2.43
C TYR A 158 -3.27 11.28 2.44
N ASP A 159 -3.96 11.10 3.58
CA ASP A 159 -5.07 10.15 3.72
C ASP A 159 -6.37 10.76 3.19
N LEU A 160 -6.56 10.65 1.87
CA LEU A 160 -7.65 11.31 1.16
C LEU A 160 -9.01 10.74 1.53
N LEU A 161 -9.11 9.42 1.69
CA LEU A 161 -10.36 8.76 2.08
C LEU A 161 -10.83 9.25 3.46
N TRP A 162 -9.91 9.29 4.44
CA TRP A 162 -10.23 9.82 5.77
C TRP A 162 -10.60 11.30 5.71
N PHE A 163 -9.84 12.10 4.97
CA PHE A 163 -10.07 13.55 4.89
C PHE A 163 -11.44 13.86 4.28
N ILE A 164 -11.78 13.23 3.16
CA ILE A 164 -13.05 13.45 2.48
C ILE A 164 -14.22 13.01 3.39
N ALA A 165 -14.12 11.84 4.02
CA ALA A 165 -15.15 11.34 4.92
C ALA A 165 -15.44 12.29 6.10
N HIS A 166 -14.43 13.01 6.63
CA HIS A 166 -14.60 13.86 7.81
C HIS A 166 -14.85 15.34 7.48
N TYR A 167 -14.31 15.85 6.37
CA TYR A 167 -14.37 17.28 6.02
C TYR A 167 -15.17 17.59 4.75
N GLY A 168 -15.66 16.58 4.03
CA GLY A 168 -16.58 16.76 2.92
C GLY A 168 -17.86 17.46 3.40
N PRO A 169 -18.15 18.70 2.96
CA PRO A 169 -19.27 19.47 3.50
C PRO A 169 -20.64 18.95 3.05
N GLU A 170 -20.69 18.33 1.86
CA GLU A 170 -21.94 17.90 1.21
C GLU A 170 -22.21 16.40 1.33
N LEU A 171 -21.35 15.64 2.03
CA LEU A 171 -21.51 14.19 2.17
C LEU A 171 -22.56 13.84 3.23
N GLU A 172 -23.49 12.98 2.84
CA GLU A 172 -24.42 12.30 3.74
C GLU A 172 -23.69 11.23 4.58
N ASP A 173 -24.26 10.84 5.73
CA ASP A 173 -23.61 9.92 6.66
C ASP A 173 -23.27 8.57 6.01
N TRP A 174 -24.17 8.02 5.19
CA TRP A 174 -23.91 6.77 4.48
C TRP A 174 -22.80 6.90 3.42
N GLU A 175 -22.63 8.09 2.83
CA GLU A 175 -21.57 8.34 1.85
C GLU A 175 -20.20 8.36 2.55
N ARG A 176 -20.14 8.95 3.75
CA ARG A 176 -18.95 8.94 4.61
C ARG A 176 -18.57 7.52 5.01
N ASP A 177 -19.56 6.70 5.36
CA ASP A 177 -19.35 5.30 5.72
C ASP A 177 -18.72 4.50 4.57
N VAL A 178 -19.08 4.76 3.31
CA VAL A 178 -18.45 4.12 2.14
C VAL A 178 -16.97 4.50 2.02
N PHE A 179 -16.62 5.78 2.17
CA PHE A 179 -15.21 6.21 2.15
C PHE A 179 -14.40 5.57 3.29
N LEU A 180 -14.97 5.46 4.48
CA LEU A 180 -14.32 4.83 5.63
C LEU A 180 -14.19 3.31 5.46
N ALA A 181 -15.18 2.65 4.86
CA ALA A 181 -15.12 1.22 4.54
C ALA A 181 -14.00 0.91 3.54
N VAL A 182 -13.92 1.64 2.42
CA VAL A 182 -12.84 1.47 1.43
C VAL A 182 -11.47 1.75 2.07
N ARG A 183 -11.39 2.71 3.00
CA ARG A 183 -10.15 2.98 3.74
C ARG A 183 -9.77 1.81 4.64
N GLU A 184 -10.70 1.25 5.40
CA GLU A 184 -10.47 0.07 6.24
C GLU A 184 -9.96 -1.12 5.42
N GLU A 185 -10.58 -1.39 4.26
CA GLU A 185 -10.12 -2.43 3.33
C GLU A 185 -8.71 -2.15 2.80
N SER A 186 -8.42 -0.89 2.43
CA SER A 186 -7.08 -0.49 1.97
C SER A 186 -6.01 -0.75 3.03
N PHE A 187 -6.32 -0.49 4.30
CA PHE A 187 -5.43 -0.80 5.43
C PHE A 187 -5.23 -2.31 5.59
N TYR A 188 -6.31 -3.10 5.52
CA TYR A 188 -6.22 -4.55 5.61
C TYR A 188 -5.30 -5.15 4.52
N PHE A 189 -5.38 -4.66 3.28
CA PHE A 189 -4.56 -5.16 2.16
C PHE A 189 -3.17 -4.52 2.06
N TYR A 190 -2.88 -3.44 2.80
CA TYR A 190 -1.58 -2.78 2.81
C TYR A 190 -0.41 -3.74 3.08
N PRO A 191 -0.39 -4.58 4.14
CA PRO A 191 0.72 -5.49 4.39
C PRO A 191 0.93 -6.52 3.28
N VAL A 192 -0.15 -7.01 2.64
CA VAL A 192 -0.09 -7.93 1.49
C VAL A 192 0.61 -7.25 0.32
N PHE A 193 0.28 -5.99 0.05
CA PHE A 193 0.95 -5.20 -0.97
C PHE A 193 2.41 -4.91 -0.61
N ALA A 194 2.68 -4.43 0.60
CA ALA A 194 4.00 -3.98 1.04
C ALA A 194 5.03 -5.11 1.10
N CYS A 195 4.60 -6.34 1.44
CA CYS A 195 5.47 -7.51 1.57
C CYS A 195 5.30 -8.51 0.42
N HIS A 196 4.73 -8.12 -0.72
CA HIS A 196 4.39 -9.05 -1.81
C HIS A 196 5.58 -9.94 -2.25
N ILE A 197 6.76 -9.37 -2.55
CA ILE A 197 7.92 -10.15 -3.01
C ILE A 197 8.43 -11.07 -1.90
N MET A 198 8.54 -10.57 -0.67
CA MET A 198 8.96 -11.34 0.49
C MET A 198 8.02 -12.50 0.77
N ASN A 199 6.72 -12.24 0.79
CA ASN A 199 5.67 -13.18 1.16
C ASN A 199 5.54 -14.29 0.11
N GLU A 200 5.44 -13.95 -1.18
CA GLU A 200 5.44 -14.94 -2.27
C GLU A 200 6.74 -15.75 -2.26
N GLY A 201 7.88 -15.10 -2.02
CA GLY A 201 9.18 -15.76 -1.88
C GLY A 201 9.24 -16.74 -0.71
N TRP A 202 8.73 -16.35 0.46
CA TRP A 202 8.76 -17.15 1.69
C TRP A 202 7.85 -18.37 1.54
N ALA A 203 6.66 -18.16 0.98
CA ALA A 203 5.73 -19.22 0.65
C ALA A 203 6.32 -20.20 -0.38
N THR A 204 7.04 -19.69 -1.38
CA THR A 204 7.76 -20.51 -2.37
C THR A 204 8.92 -21.28 -1.73
N TYR A 205 9.68 -20.65 -0.83
CA TYR A 205 10.76 -21.31 -0.10
C TYR A 205 10.25 -22.50 0.71
N TRP A 206 9.19 -22.28 1.50
CA TRP A 206 8.61 -23.34 2.31
C TRP A 206 7.89 -24.39 1.48
N HIS A 207 7.16 -24.02 0.42
CA HIS A 207 6.49 -25.05 -0.38
C HIS A 207 7.50 -26.01 -1.04
N ALA A 208 8.67 -25.52 -1.42
CA ALA A 208 9.66 -26.30 -2.15
C ALA A 208 10.32 -27.28 -1.18
N ARG A 209 10.54 -26.82 0.05
CA ARG A 209 11.08 -27.62 1.14
C ARG A 209 10.07 -28.65 1.65
N LEU A 210 8.84 -28.25 1.92
CA LEU A 210 7.76 -29.14 2.35
C LEU A 210 7.50 -30.23 1.32
N LEU A 211 7.45 -29.89 0.02
CA LEU A 211 7.32 -30.87 -1.05
C LEU A 211 8.48 -31.85 -1.06
N ARG A 212 9.73 -31.36 -0.95
CA ARG A 212 10.93 -32.20 -0.92
C ARG A 212 10.93 -33.20 0.24
N GLU A 213 10.36 -32.81 1.38
CA GLU A 213 10.25 -33.63 2.59
C GLU A 213 8.97 -34.49 2.61
N ALA A 214 8.07 -34.36 1.63
CA ALA A 214 6.80 -35.08 1.55
C ALA A 214 6.93 -36.50 0.98
N ASP A 215 7.71 -37.35 1.65
CA ASP A 215 7.94 -38.76 1.29
C ASP A 215 6.68 -39.64 1.29
N PHE A 216 5.63 -39.18 1.97
CA PHE A 216 4.31 -39.81 2.03
C PHE A 216 3.49 -39.66 0.74
N LEU A 217 3.89 -38.78 -0.19
CA LEU A 217 3.18 -38.59 -1.45
C LEU A 217 3.53 -39.68 -2.48
N PRO A 218 2.56 -40.17 -3.26
CA PRO A 218 2.85 -41.03 -4.41
C PRO A 218 3.83 -40.35 -5.38
N GLN A 219 4.81 -41.10 -5.89
CA GLN A 219 5.90 -40.54 -6.72
C GLN A 219 5.41 -39.79 -7.96
N THR A 220 4.35 -40.26 -8.61
CA THR A 220 3.75 -39.57 -9.76
C THR A 220 3.17 -38.21 -9.37
N LEU A 221 2.45 -38.15 -8.24
CA LEU A 221 1.88 -36.92 -7.71
C LEU A 221 2.96 -35.92 -7.29
N TYR A 222 4.05 -36.40 -6.68
CA TYR A 222 5.22 -35.58 -6.35
C TYR A 222 5.85 -34.97 -7.61
N LEU A 223 6.09 -35.78 -8.66
CA LEU A 223 6.67 -35.29 -9.91
C LEU A 223 5.78 -34.24 -10.58
N ASP A 224 4.47 -34.45 -10.60
CA ASP A 224 3.51 -33.49 -11.15
C ASP A 224 3.49 -32.18 -10.33
N ALA A 225 3.59 -32.26 -8.99
CA ALA A 225 3.65 -31.08 -8.12
C ALA A 225 4.95 -30.29 -8.29
N ILE A 226 6.10 -30.96 -8.44
CA ILE A 226 7.40 -30.31 -8.72
C ILE A 226 7.41 -29.66 -10.11
N LYS A 227 6.74 -30.26 -11.09
CA LYS A 227 6.54 -29.63 -12.39
C LYS A 227 5.74 -28.34 -12.26
N ALA A 228 4.62 -28.36 -11.52
CA ALA A 228 3.83 -27.16 -11.24
C ALA A 228 4.64 -26.08 -10.51
N HIS A 229 5.49 -26.45 -9.54
CA HIS A 229 6.43 -25.51 -8.91
C HIS A 229 7.35 -24.85 -9.94
N SER A 230 7.93 -25.63 -10.84
CA SER A 230 8.84 -25.12 -11.88
C SER A 230 8.14 -24.12 -12.81
N ASP A 231 6.86 -24.35 -13.12
CA ASP A 231 6.06 -23.45 -13.96
C ASP A 231 5.78 -22.11 -13.24
N VAL A 232 5.59 -22.12 -11.91
CA VAL A 232 5.34 -20.92 -11.10
C VAL A 232 6.61 -20.10 -10.89
N VAL A 233 7.74 -20.75 -10.60
CA VAL A 233 9.01 -20.09 -10.24
C VAL A 233 9.84 -19.73 -11.47
N ARG A 234 9.38 -20.07 -12.67
CA ARG A 234 10.09 -19.74 -13.91
C ARG A 234 10.23 -18.22 -14.10
N PRO A 235 11.42 -17.71 -14.43
CA PRO A 235 11.56 -16.31 -14.84
C PRO A 235 10.80 -16.10 -16.17
N PHE A 236 9.91 -15.09 -16.21
CA PHE A 236 9.25 -14.69 -17.45
C PHE A 236 10.08 -13.59 -18.13
N ALA A 237 10.38 -13.80 -19.41
CA ALA A 237 10.76 -12.72 -20.32
C ALA A 237 9.50 -12.36 -21.11
N ALA A 238 8.83 -11.27 -20.76
CA ALA A 238 7.65 -10.82 -21.50
C ALA A 238 8.09 -10.33 -22.89
N GLU A 239 7.72 -11.06 -23.95
CA GLU A 239 8.17 -10.84 -25.35
C GLU A 239 7.82 -9.45 -25.94
N GLN A 240 7.01 -8.62 -25.26
CA GLN A 240 6.70 -7.25 -25.69
C GLN A 240 6.64 -6.22 -24.55
N GLN A 241 7.06 -6.57 -23.34
CA GLN A 241 7.27 -5.60 -22.27
C GLN A 241 8.77 -5.44 -22.00
N THR A 242 9.30 -4.43 -22.66
CA THR A 242 10.38 -3.58 -22.19
C THR A 242 10.01 -2.97 -20.84
N ALA A 243 10.00 -3.79 -19.76
CA ALA A 243 10.13 -3.44 -18.34
C ALA A 243 10.00 -4.66 -17.44
N LEU A 244 11.09 -5.01 -16.74
CA LEU A 244 11.16 -5.25 -15.29
C LEU A 244 10.02 -6.03 -14.60
N ALA A 245 9.23 -6.84 -15.30
CA ALA A 245 8.28 -7.74 -14.67
C ALA A 245 9.06 -8.92 -14.10
N VAL A 246 9.76 -8.66 -12.99
CA VAL A 246 10.43 -9.70 -12.23
C VAL A 246 9.34 -10.55 -11.61
N ASN A 247 9.40 -11.85 -11.88
CA ASN A 247 8.52 -12.80 -11.23
C ASN A 247 8.81 -12.75 -9.70
N SER A 248 7.84 -12.26 -8.91
CA SER A 248 7.97 -12.11 -7.46
C SER A 248 8.28 -13.43 -6.77
N TYR A 249 7.67 -14.53 -7.23
CA TYR A 249 7.96 -15.89 -6.79
C TYR A 249 9.43 -16.23 -7.00
N HIS A 250 9.95 -16.00 -8.21
CA HIS A 250 11.34 -16.32 -8.56
C HIS A 250 12.35 -15.50 -7.77
N LEU A 251 12.17 -14.18 -7.73
CA LEU A 251 13.09 -13.28 -7.04
C LEU A 251 13.08 -13.53 -5.53
N GLY A 252 11.88 -13.55 -4.92
CA GLY A 252 11.73 -13.78 -3.49
C GLY A 252 12.29 -15.13 -3.06
N PHE A 253 11.98 -16.20 -3.80
CA PHE A 253 12.53 -17.54 -3.54
C PHE A 253 14.06 -17.56 -3.61
N SER A 254 14.64 -17.01 -4.67
CA SER A 254 16.09 -16.98 -4.86
C SER A 254 16.80 -16.18 -3.77
N MET A 255 16.19 -15.08 -3.32
CA MET A 255 16.68 -14.29 -2.20
C MET A 255 16.64 -15.07 -0.89
N TRP A 256 15.54 -15.77 -0.59
CA TRP A 256 15.46 -16.60 0.62
C TRP A 256 16.44 -17.77 0.62
N GLU A 257 16.62 -18.46 -0.51
CA GLU A 257 17.64 -19.51 -0.63
C GLU A 257 19.04 -18.93 -0.35
N HIS A 258 19.38 -17.79 -0.96
CA HIS A 258 20.66 -17.12 -0.78
C HIS A 258 20.90 -16.67 0.67
N ILE A 259 19.88 -16.09 1.32
CA ILE A 259 19.95 -15.66 2.72
C ILE A 259 20.14 -16.87 3.64
N VAL A 260 19.37 -17.94 3.43
CA VAL A 260 19.45 -19.15 4.28
C VAL A 260 20.80 -19.85 4.09
N GLU A 261 21.32 -19.93 2.87
CA GLU A 261 22.63 -20.50 2.58
C GLU A 261 23.77 -19.73 3.29
N ARG A 262 23.71 -18.40 3.30
CA ARG A 262 24.76 -17.55 3.88
C ARG A 262 24.65 -17.33 5.39
N HIS A 263 23.44 -17.20 5.90
CA HIS A 263 23.19 -16.72 7.26
C HIS A 263 22.36 -17.68 8.12
N GLY A 264 21.83 -18.75 7.52
CA GLY A 264 20.99 -19.73 8.20
C GLY A 264 19.53 -19.30 8.37
N ILE A 265 18.69 -20.27 8.71
CA ILE A 265 17.23 -20.11 8.79
C ILE A 265 16.79 -19.15 9.91
N GLU A 266 17.53 -19.07 11.02
CA GLU A 266 17.17 -18.18 12.13
C GLU A 266 17.32 -16.70 11.75
N LYS A 267 18.35 -16.36 10.96
CA LYS A 267 18.47 -15.00 10.41
C LYS A 267 17.35 -14.72 9.41
N ALA A 268 16.99 -15.70 8.57
CA ALA A 268 15.88 -15.57 7.64
C ALA A 268 14.54 -15.32 8.36
N ARG A 269 14.27 -16.02 9.47
CA ARG A 269 13.09 -15.78 10.32
C ARG A 269 13.07 -14.40 10.97
N ALA A 270 14.22 -13.87 11.38
CA ALA A 270 14.32 -12.51 11.89
C ALA A 270 13.98 -11.47 10.80
N ILE A 271 14.53 -11.66 9.58
CA ILE A 271 14.21 -10.81 8.41
C ILE A 271 12.71 -10.89 8.09
N CYS A 272 12.13 -12.10 8.06
CA CYS A 272 10.70 -12.30 7.84
C CYS A 272 9.82 -11.56 8.85
N ARG A 273 10.32 -11.37 10.09
CA ARG A 273 9.60 -10.67 11.14
C ARG A 273 9.67 -9.14 11.01
N GLU A 274 10.82 -8.62 10.61
CA GLU A 274 11.18 -7.21 10.80
C GLU A 274 11.08 -6.36 9.52
N GLU A 275 11.19 -6.99 8.34
CA GLU A 275 11.34 -6.27 7.07
C GLU A 275 10.05 -6.31 6.23
N ASP A 276 9.93 -5.34 5.34
CA ASP A 276 9.01 -5.30 4.19
C ASP A 276 9.81 -5.44 2.87
N ASP A 277 9.15 -5.36 1.71
CA ASP A 277 9.86 -5.49 0.43
C ASP A 277 10.95 -4.41 0.25
N PHE A 278 10.76 -3.19 0.78
CA PHE A 278 11.78 -2.13 0.68
C PHE A 278 13.05 -2.52 1.42
N GLY A 279 12.92 -2.94 2.68
CA GLY A 279 14.01 -3.42 3.49
C GLY A 279 14.66 -4.68 2.91
N PHE A 280 13.83 -5.66 2.51
CA PHE A 280 14.28 -6.93 1.95
C PHE A 280 15.14 -6.75 0.70
N ILE A 281 14.66 -5.97 -0.27
CA ILE A 281 15.38 -5.71 -1.52
C ILE A 281 16.63 -4.86 -1.27
N ARG A 282 16.53 -3.77 -0.51
CA ARG A 282 17.68 -2.86 -0.32
C ARG A 282 18.80 -3.49 0.50
N ASN A 283 18.47 -4.28 1.50
CA ASN A 283 19.44 -4.83 2.44
C ASN A 283 20.01 -6.18 1.99
N TYR A 284 19.22 -7.01 1.28
CA TYR A 284 19.59 -8.41 1.03
C TYR A 284 19.68 -8.83 -0.45
N LEU A 285 19.24 -8.01 -1.41
CA LEU A 285 19.55 -8.27 -2.82
C LEU A 285 20.96 -7.75 -3.13
N ASP A 286 21.98 -8.59 -2.96
CA ASP A 286 23.37 -8.20 -3.25
C ASP A 286 23.72 -8.33 -4.76
N GLY A 287 24.88 -7.76 -5.13
CA GLY A 287 25.33 -7.74 -6.53
C GLY A 287 25.62 -9.12 -7.11
N GLU A 288 26.06 -10.07 -6.28
CA GLU A 288 26.35 -11.44 -6.72
C GLU A 288 25.05 -12.16 -7.08
N LEU A 289 24.02 -12.04 -6.24
CA LEU A 289 22.71 -12.60 -6.52
C LEU A 289 22.07 -11.93 -7.73
N ALA A 290 22.17 -10.59 -7.85
CA ALA A 290 21.64 -9.87 -9.01
C ALA A 290 22.32 -10.30 -10.32
N GLU A 291 23.64 -10.53 -10.32
CA GLU A 291 24.36 -11.06 -11.48
C GLU A 291 23.96 -12.50 -11.80
N LYS A 292 23.86 -13.37 -10.78
CA LYS A 292 23.40 -14.76 -10.93
C LYS A 292 22.00 -14.85 -11.55
N LEU A 293 21.10 -13.94 -11.15
CA LEU A 293 19.73 -13.86 -11.67
C LEU A 293 19.65 -13.09 -13.00
N GLY A 294 20.74 -12.51 -13.48
CA GLY A 294 20.77 -11.73 -14.71
C GLY A 294 19.90 -10.48 -14.64
N LEU A 295 19.84 -9.81 -13.49
CA LEU A 295 19.08 -8.57 -13.31
C LEU A 295 19.87 -7.38 -13.87
N PHE A 296 19.23 -6.57 -14.72
CA PHE A 296 19.82 -5.36 -15.29
C PHE A 296 18.74 -4.30 -15.56
N VAL A 297 19.16 -3.04 -15.60
CA VAL A 297 18.29 -1.92 -15.97
C VAL A 297 18.53 -1.56 -17.44
N TYR A 298 17.45 -1.28 -18.16
CA TYR A 298 17.50 -0.81 -19.54
C TYR A 298 16.70 0.49 -19.67
N GLU A 299 17.08 1.34 -20.62
CA GLU A 299 16.32 2.49 -21.08
C GLU A 299 15.75 2.15 -22.47
N ALA A 300 14.43 2.23 -22.60
CA ALA A 300 13.78 2.20 -23.90
C ALA A 300 13.78 3.62 -24.47
N ARG A 301 14.47 3.82 -25.59
CA ARG A 301 14.41 5.09 -26.33
C ARG A 301 13.09 5.18 -27.11
N GLN A 302 12.69 6.41 -27.46
CA GLN A 302 11.44 6.68 -28.18
C GLN A 302 11.35 6.03 -29.57
N ASP A 303 12.48 5.59 -30.12
CA ASP A 303 12.62 4.86 -31.38
C ASP A 303 12.50 3.32 -31.24
N GLY A 304 12.28 2.82 -30.01
CA GLY A 304 12.20 1.40 -29.72
C GLY A 304 13.56 0.73 -29.49
N GLU A 305 14.67 1.48 -29.52
CA GLU A 305 15.99 0.94 -29.19
C GLU A 305 16.11 0.73 -27.68
N ILE A 306 16.38 -0.52 -27.27
CA ILE A 306 16.62 -0.89 -25.87
C ILE A 306 18.12 -0.79 -25.61
N LYS A 307 18.52 0.17 -24.79
CA LYS A 307 19.91 0.26 -24.33
C LYS A 307 20.00 -0.23 -22.90
N ILE A 308 20.80 -1.27 -22.64
CA ILE A 308 21.14 -1.66 -21.27
C ILE A 308 21.93 -0.50 -20.65
N THR A 309 21.34 0.14 -19.64
CA THR A 309 21.87 1.36 -19.04
C THR A 309 22.90 1.07 -17.96
N GLY A 310 22.82 -0.10 -17.30
CA GLY A 310 23.83 -0.56 -16.36
C GLY A 310 23.46 -1.83 -15.58
N ARG A 311 24.46 -2.43 -14.94
CA ARG A 311 24.33 -3.51 -13.93
C ARG A 311 24.51 -2.98 -12.51
N ASP A 312 24.30 -1.68 -12.32
CA ASP A 312 24.41 -1.08 -10.99
C ASP A 312 23.32 -1.64 -10.08
N ILE A 313 23.73 -2.21 -8.95
CA ILE A 313 22.83 -2.85 -8.00
C ILE A 313 21.84 -1.84 -7.41
N HIS A 314 22.24 -0.57 -7.23
CA HIS A 314 21.34 0.47 -6.75
C HIS A 314 20.24 0.76 -7.78
N ALA A 315 20.60 0.93 -9.05
CA ALA A 315 19.63 1.10 -10.12
C ALA A 315 18.67 -0.11 -10.23
N VAL A 316 19.17 -1.34 -10.10
CA VAL A 316 18.33 -2.56 -10.12
C VAL A 316 17.33 -2.57 -8.96
N ARG A 317 17.78 -2.29 -7.74
CA ARG A 317 16.91 -2.24 -6.55
C ARG A 317 15.83 -1.17 -6.69
N GLU A 318 16.19 0.03 -7.13
CA GLU A 318 15.22 1.12 -7.33
C GLU A 318 14.25 0.80 -8.48
N ALA A 319 14.70 0.13 -9.54
CA ALA A 319 13.83 -0.32 -10.62
C ALA A 319 12.78 -1.36 -10.16
N ILE A 320 13.15 -2.26 -9.24
CA ILE A 320 12.23 -3.24 -8.64
C ILE A 320 11.24 -2.56 -7.68
N LEU A 321 11.70 -1.59 -6.89
CA LEU A 321 10.91 -0.92 -5.85
C LEU A 321 10.07 0.24 -6.38
N ALA A 322 10.41 0.82 -7.54
CA ALA A 322 9.72 1.98 -8.11
C ALA A 322 8.19 1.80 -8.19
N PRO A 323 7.65 0.67 -8.69
CA PRO A 323 6.20 0.44 -8.74
C PRO A 323 5.55 0.26 -7.37
N LYS A 324 6.35 0.01 -6.32
CA LYS A 324 5.84 -0.18 -4.95
C LYS A 324 5.62 1.14 -4.21
N PHE A 325 6.23 2.23 -4.65
CA PHE A 325 6.00 3.53 -4.02
C PHE A 325 4.53 3.97 -4.20
N ASN A 326 3.84 4.21 -3.08
CA ASN A 326 2.45 4.68 -3.06
C ASN A 326 1.52 3.86 -4.00
N TYR A 327 1.59 2.53 -3.95
CA TYR A 327 0.80 1.66 -4.83
C TYR A 327 1.03 1.87 -6.33
N GLY A 328 2.18 2.42 -6.73
CA GLY A 328 2.48 2.77 -8.11
C GLY A 328 1.71 4.01 -8.59
N ALA A 329 0.96 4.66 -7.71
CA ALA A 329 0.21 5.88 -7.99
C ALA A 329 1.02 7.12 -7.58
N PRO A 330 0.85 8.26 -8.28
CA PRO A 330 1.45 9.52 -7.87
C PRO A 330 0.99 9.92 -6.47
N ARG A 331 1.92 10.25 -5.57
CA ARG A 331 1.56 10.71 -4.23
C ARG A 331 0.94 12.11 -4.28
N ILE A 332 -0.28 12.24 -3.78
CA ILE A 332 -1.05 13.49 -3.72
C ILE A 332 -1.51 13.78 -2.31
N CYS A 333 -1.73 15.06 -2.01
CA CYS A 333 -2.23 15.49 -0.70
C CYS A 333 -3.22 16.65 -0.84
N VAL A 334 -4.05 16.83 0.18
CA VAL A 334 -4.83 18.06 0.39
C VAL A 334 -3.96 19.04 1.17
N SER A 335 -3.73 20.22 0.58
CA SER A 335 -3.00 21.31 1.23
C SER A 335 -3.94 22.34 1.88
N GLU A 336 -5.14 22.51 1.32
CA GLU A 336 -6.14 23.45 1.81
C GLU A 336 -7.54 23.02 1.35
N LEU A 337 -8.54 23.15 2.22
CA LEU A 337 -9.96 23.09 1.92
C LEU A 337 -10.52 24.52 1.89
N ARG A 338 -10.99 24.94 0.72
CA ARG A 338 -11.60 26.26 0.54
C ARG A 338 -13.02 26.30 1.09
N HIS A 339 -13.52 27.51 1.33
CA HIS A 339 -14.87 27.74 1.84
C HIS A 339 -15.99 27.23 0.93
N ASP A 340 -15.72 27.06 -0.36
CA ASP A 340 -16.65 26.52 -1.36
C ASP A 340 -16.59 24.99 -1.48
N GLY A 341 -15.84 24.31 -0.61
CA GLY A 341 -15.65 22.87 -0.65
C GLY A 341 -14.54 22.40 -1.60
N THR A 342 -13.89 23.30 -2.34
CA THR A 342 -12.82 22.94 -3.28
C THR A 342 -11.55 22.52 -2.52
N LEU A 343 -11.00 21.36 -2.89
CA LEU A 343 -9.71 20.88 -2.41
C LEU A 343 -8.56 21.45 -3.22
N VAL A 344 -7.60 22.09 -2.56
CA VAL A 344 -6.33 22.51 -3.18
C VAL A 344 -5.34 21.36 -3.06
N ARG A 345 -5.03 20.76 -4.22
CA ARG A 345 -4.06 19.68 -4.34
C ARG A 345 -2.64 20.22 -4.13
N GLY A 346 -1.90 19.62 -3.19
CA GLY A 346 -0.45 19.70 -3.14
C GLY A 346 0.19 18.62 -4.00
N ALA A 347 1.25 18.96 -4.74
CA ALA A 347 2.13 17.96 -5.32
C ALA A 347 3.23 17.62 -4.31
N ALA A 348 3.48 16.33 -4.06
CA ALA A 348 4.58 15.90 -3.18
C ALA A 348 5.99 16.15 -3.78
N HIS A 349 6.10 16.78 -4.96
CA HIS A 349 7.36 17.14 -5.61
C HIS A 349 7.91 18.49 -5.12
N GLU A 350 8.05 18.68 -3.82
CA GLU A 350 9.03 19.62 -3.27
C GLU A 350 9.80 18.92 -2.15
N ILE A 351 10.69 18.00 -2.53
CA ILE A 351 11.90 17.79 -1.72
C ILE A 351 12.71 19.07 -1.92
N ARG A 352 12.41 20.09 -1.12
CA ARG A 352 13.32 21.21 -0.91
C ARG A 352 14.51 20.60 -0.16
N VAL A 353 15.51 20.16 -0.92
CA VAL A 353 16.85 19.99 -0.35
C VAL A 353 17.31 21.41 -0.03
N ASP A 354 17.02 21.86 1.19
CA ASP A 354 17.76 22.99 1.76
C ASP A 354 19.20 22.52 1.87
N ARG A 355 20.00 22.87 0.85
CA ARG A 355 21.45 22.97 0.99
C ARG A 355 21.71 24.18 1.86
N ASN A 356 21.70 23.97 3.16
CA ASN A 356 22.38 24.79 4.16
C ASN A 356 22.76 23.87 5.32
N ASP A 357 23.90 23.21 5.18
CA ASP A 357 25.12 23.44 5.99
C ASP A 357 26.24 22.49 5.55
#